data_AF-K6Y6M7-F1
#
_entry.id   AF-K6Y6M7-F1
#
_cell.length_a   1.000
_cell.length_b   1.000
_cell.length_c   1.000
_cell.angle_alpha   90.00
_cell.angle_beta   90.00
_cell.angle_gamma   90.00
#
_symmetry.space_group_name_H-M   'P 1'
#
loop_
_entity.id
_entity.type
_entity.pdbx_description
1 polymer ?
#
loop_
_entity_poly.entity_id
_entity_poly.type
_entity_poly.pdbx_seq_one_letter_code
_entity_poly.pdbx_strand_id
1 'polypeptide(L)' 'MFNFSSKKVASTPLSNFVKNTSSSDKKKVYNKVIIAASESQNTTIEKAKAVA' A
#
# COMPACT_ATOMS: atom_id res chain seq x y z
N MET A 1 -22.03 -9.05 30.54
CA MET A 1 -20.76 -9.29 29.81
C MET A 1 -21.05 -9.20 28.32
N PHE A 2 -20.40 -8.28 27.60
CA PHE A 2 -20.60 -8.17 26.15
C PHE A 2 -19.84 -9.29 25.45
N ASN A 3 -20.56 -10.23 24.83
CA ASN A 3 -19.97 -11.32 24.06
C ASN A 3 -19.71 -10.82 22.62
N PHE A 4 -18.51 -10.32 22.36
CA PHE A 4 -18.06 -9.92 21.02
C PHE A 4 -17.56 -11.13 20.23
N SER A 5 -18.45 -12.08 19.95
CA SER A 5 -18.17 -13.14 18.96
C SER A 5 -18.21 -12.54 17.56
N SER A 6 -17.14 -11.85 17.16
CA SER A 6 -17.00 -11.35 15.80
C SER A 6 -16.55 -12.49 14.89
N LYS A 7 -17.32 -12.73 13.81
CA LYS A 7 -16.86 -13.62 12.74
C LYS A 7 -15.57 -13.03 12.17
N LYS A 8 -14.43 -13.66 12.46
CA LYS A 8 -13.13 -13.23 11.94
C LYS A 8 -13.15 -13.42 10.42
N VAL A 9 -13.00 -12.31 9.69
CA VAL A 9 -12.78 -12.34 8.25
C VAL A 9 -11.49 -13.10 7.93
N ALA A 10 -11.51 -13.84 6.83
CA ALA A 10 -10.35 -14.61 6.39
C ALA A 10 -9.15 -13.67 6.13
N SER A 11 -7.95 -14.12 6.52
CA SER A 11 -6.74 -13.36 6.25
C SER A 11 -6.46 -13.33 4.75
N THR A 12 -6.26 -12.12 4.22
CA THR A 12 -5.76 -11.90 2.86
C THR A 12 -4.23 -11.78 2.86
N PRO A 13 -3.57 -11.97 1.70
CA PRO A 13 -2.13 -11.71 1.56
C PRO A 13 -1.73 -10.31 2.06
N LEU A 14 -2.53 -9.29 1.74
CA LEU A 14 -2.31 -7.93 2.24
C LEU A 14 -2.43 -7.86 3.77
N SER A 15 -3.46 -8.47 4.35
CA SER A 15 -3.63 -8.46 5.80
C SER A 15 -2.50 -9.20 6.53
N ASN A 16 -1.98 -10.28 5.92
CA ASN A 16 -0.84 -11.02 6.45
C ASN A 16 0.44 -10.20 6.37
N PHE A 17 0.67 -9.50 5.26
CA PHE A 17 1.79 -8.57 5.13
C PHE A 17 1.72 -7.44 6.18
N VAL A 18 0.56 -6.80 6.33
CA VAL A 18 0.39 -5.70 7.29
C VAL A 18 0.54 -6.18 8.74
N LYS A 19 0.06 -7.38 9.08
CA LYS A 19 0.12 -7.89 10.45
C LYS A 19 1.47 -8.51 10.81
N ASN A 20 2.01 -9.34 9.93
CA ASN A 20 3.08 -10.29 10.28
C ASN A 20 4.46 -9.88 9.76
N THR A 21 4.56 -8.93 8.82
CA THR A 21 5.86 -8.49 8.30
C THR A 21 6.55 -7.50 9.24
N SER A 22 7.87 -7.60 9.33
CA SER A 22 8.72 -6.67 10.11
C SER A 22 8.57 -5.23 9.61
N SER A 23 8.79 -4.25 10.49
CA SER A 23 8.73 -2.83 10.11
C SER A 23 9.79 -2.46 9.07
N SER A 24 10.98 -3.08 9.12
CA SER A 24 12.05 -2.85 8.16
C SER A 24 11.67 -3.35 6.76
N ASP A 25 11.03 -4.52 6.65
CA ASP A 25 10.62 -5.05 5.35
C ASP A 25 9.38 -4.34 4.81
N LYS A 26 8.43 -3.93 5.68
CA LYS A 26 7.32 -3.05 5.29
C LYS A 26 7.84 -1.75 4.66
N LYS A 27 8.85 -1.12 5.29
CA LYS A 27 9.45 0.11 4.79
C LYS A 27 10.03 -0.06 3.38
N LYS A 28 10.68 -1.19 3.08
CA LYS A 28 11.20 -1.47 1.73
C LYS A 28 10.09 -1.52 0.69
N VAL A 29 8.99 -2.21 0.99
CA VAL A 29 7.84 -2.33 0.07
C VAL A 29 7.15 -0.98 -0.10
N TYR A 30 6.86 -0.25 0.98
CA TYR A 30 6.25 1.07 0.90
C TYR A 30 7.10 2.06 0.13
N ASN A 31 8.41 2.07 0.35
CA ASN A 31 9.32 2.94 -0.41
C ASN A 31 9.24 2.67 -1.92
N LYS A 32 9.25 1.39 -2.34
CA LYS A 32 9.10 1.02 -3.75
C LYS A 32 7.78 1.52 -4.34
N VAL A 33 6.68 1.34 -3.62
CA VAL A 33 5.36 1.77 -4.08
C VAL A 33 5.28 3.30 -4.20
N ILE A 34 5.81 4.04 -3.23
CA ILE A 34 5.82 5.51 -3.25
C ILE A 34 6.64 6.04 -4.42
N ILE A 35 7.81 5.46 -4.68
CA ILE A 35 8.65 5.84 -5.82
C ILE A 35 7.90 5.60 -7.14
N ALA A 36 7.37 4.39 -7.35
CA ALA A 36 6.65 4.07 -8.58
C ALA A 36 5.39 4.95 -8.79
N ALA A 37 4.67 5.26 -7.71
CA ALA A 37 3.53 6.16 -7.75
C ALA A 37 3.96 7.59 -8.14
N SER A 38 5.06 8.08 -7.56
CA SER A 38 5.61 9.41 -7.87
C SER A 38 6.08 9.49 -9.32
N GLU A 39 6.76 8.46 -9.83
CA GLU A 39 7.21 8.39 -11.23
C GLU A 39 6.03 8.40 -12.21
N SER A 40 4.97 7.65 -11.90
CA SER A 40 3.75 7.64 -12.71
C SER A 40 3.05 9.00 -12.73
N GLN A 41 2.96 9.67 -11.57
CA GLN A 41 2.41 11.03 -11.46
C GLN A 41 3.25 12.03 -12.25
N ASN A 42 4.57 12.00 -12.12
CA ASN A 42 5.48 12.87 -12.87
C ASN A 42 5.34 12.66 -14.38
N THR A 43 5.25 11.41 -14.83
CA THR A 43 5.02 11.09 -16.25
C THR A 43 3.73 11.71 -16.76
N THR A 44 2.67 11.70 -15.94
CA THR A 44 1.38 12.31 -16.28
C THR A 44 1.50 13.83 -16.38
N ILE A 45 2.23 14.47 -15.46
CA ILE A 45 2.49 15.91 -15.47
C ILE A 45 3.27 16.32 -16.73
N GLU A 46 4.32 15.58 -17.10
CA GLU A 46 5.11 15.86 -18.30
C GLU A 46 4.27 15.73 -19.58
N LYS A 47 3.40 14.73 -19.66
CA LYS A 47 2.44 14.60 -20.76
C LYS A 47 1.49 15.80 -20.82
N ALA A 48 1.02 16.29 -19.68
CA ALA A 48 0.14 17.46 -19.64
C ALA A 48 0.85 18.74 -20.09
N LYS A 49 2.12 18.94 -19.71
CA LYS A 49 2.94 20.08 -20.15
C LYS A 49 3.17 20.08 -21.66
N ALA A 50 3.32 18.91 -22.28
CA ALA A 50 3.56 18.80 -23.73
C ALA A 50 2.34 19.14 -24.60
N VAL A 51 1.14 19.21 -23.99
CA VAL A 51 -0.12 19.51 -24.67
C VAL A 51 -0.53 20.99 -24.48
N ALA A 52 0.06 21.68 -23.50
CA ALA A 52 -0.17 23.10 -23.22
C ALA A 52 0.76 24.00 -24.07
#